data_AF-A0A926QNY9-F1
#
_entry.id   AF-A0A926QNY9-F1
#
_cell.length_a   1.000
_cell.length_b   1.000
_cell.length_c   1.000
_cell.angle_alpha   90.00
_cell.angle_beta   90.00
_cell.angle_gamma   90.00
#
_symmetry.space_group_name_H-M   'P 1'
#
loop_
_entity.id
_entity.type
_entity.pdbx_description
1 polymer ?
#
loop_
_entity_poly.entity_id
_entity_poly.type
_entity_poly.pdbx_seq_one_letter_code
_entity_poly.pdbx_strand_id
1 'polypeptide(L)'
;MKKVSVAIWIASIICFCFPFSMAEAKTNLLISQIKEIPDSRDLKSITWDQDKTYVVGGYGAIYVSNNGGYNWEEIKLPLVKDGMGRNFVSDITSLLWDGKQFVAADRRGKILVSKDGYDWKDIFLPTYEVEYWWHNLSMVDGKYIGSATPYILQSEEEGKITKGTQRPIVLESDDLKEWKAVQIIIPESVEELSSYQKARRANVNTFANNDEIEIMAGENSLFYKTGNEWYVKPFDVGLGMDSYYKLTDEQMRIIYEHYGIIDDIIWNGKEFIMVFNPHRTRYVDGETTLVYSSKDGLSWEKIHTLNGFKTENIIATEFGSLIFGFQPSPLRFLGFSKDHTDWKITSLNDEKLNAAIWNGKELIAVGNGIFQVKIPPELYYGDYKEGQYWSEDMIWAINKGLITGYKENGNYLIKPSNTLTEAEALTTLYRYFEPEALVSTTSDFDWWASVPYQLAEKDGLSTIASYNDKQGSDTGITRGKFAELLASKHFRKNILVKEAVQFMYDANITTGYSDMEGDALKTFESYGADEILERAHIISFIKRYHDFVVK
;
A
#
# COMPACT_ATOMS: atom_id res chain seq x y z
N MET A 1 -45.10 48.90 29.15
CA MET A 1 -46.27 48.53 28.31
C MET A 1 -45.73 48.17 26.95
N LYS A 2 -45.85 46.98 26.34
CA LYS A 2 -46.52 45.67 26.53
C LYS A 2 -45.52 44.62 25.96
N LYS A 3 -45.10 43.55 26.67
CA LYS A 3 -45.62 42.15 26.62
C LYS A 3 -46.03 41.70 25.20
N VAL A 4 -45.61 40.54 24.71
CA VAL A 4 -46.27 39.23 25.02
C VAL A 4 -45.30 38.05 24.92
N SER A 5 -45.35 37.19 25.94
CA SER A 5 -44.91 35.79 25.94
C SER A 5 -46.01 34.89 25.39
N VAL A 6 -45.67 33.84 24.63
CA VAL A 6 -46.57 32.70 24.38
C VAL A 6 -45.81 31.41 24.64
N ALA A 7 -46.34 30.64 25.59
CA ALA A 7 -46.02 29.23 25.81
C ALA A 7 -47.13 28.40 25.13
N ILE A 8 -46.77 27.32 24.43
CA ILE A 8 -47.72 26.24 24.10
C ILE A 8 -47.04 24.88 24.28
N TRP A 9 -47.80 24.00 24.90
CA TRP A 9 -47.54 22.60 25.24
C TRP A 9 -47.62 21.63 24.04
N ILE A 10 -46.92 20.52 24.25
CA ILE A 10 -46.81 19.24 23.53
C ILE A 10 -48.12 18.70 22.91
N ALA A 11 -48.03 18.13 21.70
CA ALA A 11 -48.82 16.97 21.30
C ALA A 11 -47.99 16.06 20.37
N SER A 12 -47.77 14.82 20.83
CA SER A 12 -47.05 13.75 20.15
C SER A 12 -47.82 13.22 18.93
N ILE A 13 -47.14 13.05 17.80
CA ILE A 13 -47.52 12.06 16.79
C ILE A 13 -46.34 11.13 16.60
N ILE A 14 -46.54 9.91 17.08
CA ILE A 14 -45.74 8.73 16.78
C ILE A 14 -45.94 8.43 15.29
N CYS A 15 -44.86 8.44 14.50
CA CYS A 15 -44.82 7.75 13.23
C CYS A 15 -43.61 6.82 13.23
N PHE A 16 -43.90 5.53 13.14
CA PHE A 16 -42.99 4.40 13.07
C PHE A 16 -42.31 4.32 11.69
N CYS A 17 -41.09 3.76 11.68
CA CYS A 17 -40.35 3.21 10.52
C CYS A 17 -39.81 4.24 9.50
N PHE A 18 -38.54 4.28 9.12
CA PHE A 18 -37.38 3.39 9.16
C PHE A 18 -36.13 4.24 9.43
N PRO A 19 -35.07 3.76 10.11
CA PRO A 19 -33.76 4.29 9.79
C PRO A 19 -33.40 3.69 8.43
N PHE A 20 -33.65 4.43 7.35
CA PHE A 20 -32.72 4.32 6.23
C PHE A 20 -31.40 4.89 6.77
N SER A 21 -30.61 4.02 7.39
CA SER A 21 -29.16 4.18 7.38
C SER A 21 -28.83 4.32 5.91
N MET A 22 -28.52 5.54 5.48
CA MET A 22 -27.89 5.75 4.19
C MET A 22 -26.62 4.91 4.27
N ALA A 23 -26.59 3.78 3.57
CA ALA A 23 -25.39 2.98 3.45
C ALA A 23 -24.41 3.86 2.68
N GLU A 24 -23.53 4.54 3.41
CA GLU A 24 -22.32 5.09 2.83
C GLU A 24 -21.66 3.94 2.06
N ALA A 25 -21.36 4.17 0.78
CA ALA A 25 -20.86 3.12 -0.09
C ALA A 25 -19.64 2.45 0.57
N LYS A 26 -19.74 1.14 0.82
CA LYS A 26 -18.69 0.27 1.38
C LYS A 26 -17.56 0.04 0.36
N THR A 27 -17.08 1.10 -0.28
CA THR A 27 -16.11 1.04 -1.40
C THR A 27 -14.95 2.01 -1.22
N ASN A 28 -14.87 2.68 -0.08
CA ASN A 28 -13.76 3.56 0.27
C ASN A 28 -12.59 2.77 0.88
N LEU A 29 -11.39 3.28 0.66
CA LEU A 29 -10.19 2.78 1.32
C LEU A 29 -10.30 3.01 2.83
N LEU A 30 -9.88 2.02 3.61
CA LEU A 30 -9.98 2.06 5.07
C LEU A 30 -8.68 2.64 5.63
N ILE A 31 -8.71 3.92 5.99
CA ILE A 31 -7.61 4.61 6.65
C ILE A 31 -7.83 4.65 8.16
N SER A 32 -6.77 4.42 8.93
CA SER A 32 -6.79 4.52 10.38
C SER A 32 -5.50 5.15 10.86
N GLN A 33 -5.60 6.26 11.60
CA GLN A 33 -4.44 6.84 12.28
C GLN A 33 -4.07 5.95 13.47
N ILE A 34 -2.88 5.36 13.42
CA ILE A 34 -2.37 4.45 14.46
C ILE A 34 -1.38 5.13 15.40
N LYS A 35 -0.84 6.29 15.00
CA LYS A 35 0.00 7.13 15.87
C LYS A 35 -0.28 8.60 15.59
N GLU A 36 -0.72 9.30 16.63
CA GLU A 36 -0.71 10.76 16.65
C GLU A 36 0.72 11.27 16.82
N ILE A 37 1.03 12.32 16.06
CA ILE A 37 2.33 12.98 16.04
C ILE A 37 2.06 14.48 16.30
N PRO A 38 2.89 15.18 17.10
CA PRO A 38 2.67 16.60 17.35
C PRO A 38 2.61 17.42 16.06
N ASP A 39 1.69 18.37 15.95
CA ASP A 39 1.48 19.23 14.76
C ASP A 39 2.73 19.98 14.29
N SER A 40 3.70 20.18 15.18
CA SER A 40 5.00 20.79 14.86
C SER A 40 5.94 19.86 14.06
N ARG A 41 5.56 18.60 13.88
CA ARG A 41 6.31 17.59 13.14
C ARG A 41 5.56 17.18 11.88
N ASP A 42 6.35 16.91 10.85
CA ASP A 42 5.91 16.42 9.57
C ASP A 42 6.83 15.25 9.20
N LEU A 43 6.31 14.04 9.21
CA LEU A 43 7.04 12.82 8.85
C LEU A 43 7.15 12.75 7.32
N LYS A 44 8.35 12.54 6.79
CA LYS A 44 8.63 12.68 5.36
C LYS A 44 8.99 11.37 4.68
N SER A 45 9.53 10.43 5.44
CA SER A 45 10.03 9.18 4.89
C SER A 45 9.74 8.02 5.83
N ILE A 46 9.60 6.85 5.25
CA ILE A 46 9.37 5.58 5.93
C ILE A 46 10.16 4.50 5.19
N THR A 47 10.74 3.59 5.96
CA THR A 47 11.37 2.37 5.44
C THR A 47 11.18 1.23 6.43
N TRP A 48 11.53 0.01 6.02
CA TRP A 48 11.45 -1.18 6.85
C TRP A 48 12.48 -2.22 6.46
N ASP A 49 12.80 -3.12 7.38
CA ASP A 49 13.74 -4.23 7.18
C ASP A 49 13.16 -5.41 6.38
N GLN A 50 11.92 -5.26 5.87
CA GLN A 50 11.12 -6.32 5.23
C GLN A 50 10.78 -7.51 6.15
N ASP A 51 10.95 -7.35 7.47
CA ASP A 51 10.47 -8.30 8.48
C ASP A 51 9.44 -7.60 9.38
N LYS A 52 9.90 -6.94 10.45
CA LYS A 52 9.02 -6.37 11.48
C LYS A 52 9.42 -4.98 11.94
N THR A 53 10.57 -4.49 11.50
CA THR A 53 11.12 -3.22 11.97
C THR A 53 10.83 -2.12 10.97
N TYR A 54 10.02 -1.16 11.38
CA TYR A 54 9.69 0.04 10.63
C TYR A 54 10.40 1.23 11.24
N VAL A 55 10.93 2.09 10.39
CA VAL A 55 11.54 3.36 10.77
C VAL A 55 10.87 4.46 9.97
N VAL A 56 10.43 5.50 10.68
CA VAL A 56 9.86 6.70 10.06
C VAL A 56 10.62 7.92 10.55
N GLY A 57 10.80 8.90 9.67
CA GLY A 57 11.64 10.06 9.92
C GLY A 57 10.99 11.33 9.42
N GLY A 58 11.25 12.43 10.12
CA GLY A 58 10.85 13.77 9.70
C GLY A 58 11.50 14.83 10.57
N TYR A 59 10.80 15.94 10.75
CA TYR A 59 11.30 17.06 11.55
C TYR A 59 11.42 16.70 13.04
N GLY A 60 12.65 16.47 13.50
CA GLY A 60 13.04 16.41 14.90
C GLY A 60 12.78 15.10 15.63
N ALA A 61 12.43 14.03 14.91
CA ALA A 61 12.31 12.70 15.48
C ALA A 61 12.43 11.61 14.41
N ILE A 62 12.87 10.45 14.89
CA ILE A 62 12.64 9.17 14.25
C ILE A 62 11.61 8.43 15.11
N TYR A 63 10.68 7.70 14.51
CA TYR A 63 9.87 6.73 15.24
C TYR A 63 10.14 5.33 14.73
N VAL A 64 10.18 4.37 15.65
CA VAL A 64 10.48 2.98 15.35
C VAL A 64 9.41 2.06 15.90
N SER A 65 9.08 1.05 15.11
CA SER A 65 8.27 -0.09 15.51
C SER A 65 9.05 -1.36 15.22
N ASN A 66 9.15 -2.29 16.16
CA ASN A 66 9.81 -3.58 15.98
C ASN A 66 8.83 -4.76 15.99
N ASN A 67 7.54 -4.47 15.85
CA ASN A 67 6.47 -5.45 15.96
C ASN A 67 5.46 -5.32 14.82
N GLY A 68 5.90 -4.99 13.60
CA GLY A 68 4.96 -4.96 12.48
C GLY A 68 4.14 -3.67 12.37
N GLY A 69 4.57 -2.57 13.01
CA GLY A 69 3.84 -1.31 13.02
C GLY A 69 2.73 -1.20 14.08
N TYR A 70 2.61 -2.16 15.02
CA TYR A 70 1.59 -2.12 16.07
C TYR A 70 1.92 -1.11 17.20
N ASN A 71 3.18 -1.00 17.59
CA ASN A 71 3.64 -0.05 18.61
C ASN A 71 4.77 0.83 18.07
N TRP A 72 4.78 2.10 18.47
CA TRP A 72 5.74 3.10 17.97
C TRP A 72 6.40 3.88 19.11
N GLU A 73 7.72 3.83 19.14
CA GLU A 73 8.59 4.58 20.06
C GLU A 73 9.22 5.78 19.36
N GLU A 74 9.32 6.91 20.06
CA GLU A 74 10.03 8.09 19.57
C GLU A 74 11.51 8.05 19.95
N ILE A 75 12.38 8.08 18.95
CA ILE A 75 13.81 8.29 19.11
C ILE A 75 14.13 9.77 18.87
N LYS A 76 14.51 10.45 19.95
CA LYS A 76 14.94 11.85 19.89
C LYS A 76 16.37 11.91 19.36
N LEU A 77 16.53 12.56 18.22
CA LEU A 77 17.86 12.82 17.68
C LEU A 77 18.52 13.99 18.42
N PRO A 78 19.84 13.93 18.66
CA PRO A 78 20.58 15.06 19.23
C PRO A 78 20.54 16.25 18.27
N LEU A 79 20.70 17.45 18.83
CA LEU A 79 20.86 18.67 18.03
C LEU A 79 22.10 18.56 17.15
N VAL A 80 21.95 18.92 15.88
CA VAL A 80 23.04 18.96 14.90
C VAL A 80 23.65 20.36 14.91
N LYS A 81 24.97 20.45 14.82
CA LYS A 81 25.65 21.73 14.57
C LYS A 81 25.88 21.88 13.08
N ASP A 82 25.50 23.02 12.52
CA ASP A 82 25.90 23.37 11.16
C ASP A 82 27.40 23.72 11.10
N GLY A 83 27.91 23.99 9.89
CA GLY A 83 29.29 24.47 9.73
C GLY A 83 29.61 25.69 10.60
N MET A 84 28.62 26.56 10.83
CA MET A 84 28.77 27.76 11.66
C MET A 84 28.65 27.50 13.17
N GLY A 85 28.50 26.25 13.62
CA GLY A 85 28.39 25.87 15.03
C GLY A 85 27.03 26.14 15.68
N ARG A 86 25.99 26.48 14.89
CA ARG A 86 24.63 26.73 15.37
C ARG A 86 23.87 25.41 15.52
N ASN A 87 23.12 25.27 16.60
CA ASN A 87 22.30 24.08 16.85
C ASN A 87 21.01 24.09 16.02
N PHE A 88 20.69 22.95 15.42
CA PHE A 88 19.44 22.72 14.71
C PHE A 88 18.86 21.35 15.02
N VAL A 89 17.56 21.26 14.79
CA VAL A 89 16.79 20.02 14.85
C VAL A 89 17.01 19.26 13.55
N SER A 90 17.31 17.96 13.64
CA SER A 90 17.44 17.11 12.44
C SER A 90 16.11 17.06 11.69
N ASP A 91 16.14 17.11 10.36
CA ASP A 91 15.00 17.02 9.46
C ASP A 91 15.26 15.87 8.48
N ILE A 92 14.81 14.66 8.83
CA ILE A 92 15.05 13.47 8.03
C ILE A 92 14.20 13.55 6.76
N THR A 93 14.86 13.60 5.60
CA THR A 93 14.21 13.72 4.29
C THR A 93 14.09 12.38 3.58
N SER A 94 15.01 11.45 3.83
CA SER A 94 15.01 10.13 3.21
C SER A 94 15.51 9.06 4.17
N LEU A 95 14.85 7.91 4.13
CA LEU A 95 15.19 6.70 4.85
C LEU A 95 15.30 5.54 3.88
N LEU A 96 16.30 4.69 4.09
CA LEU A 96 16.56 3.50 3.29
C LEU A 96 16.94 2.33 4.19
N TRP A 97 16.41 1.15 3.90
CA TRP A 97 16.97 -0.12 4.35
C TRP A 97 17.87 -0.67 3.25
N ASP A 98 19.15 -0.88 3.54
CA ASP A 98 20.12 -1.36 2.55
C ASP A 98 20.34 -2.89 2.56
N GLY A 99 19.47 -3.63 3.24
CA GLY A 99 19.61 -5.08 3.46
C GLY A 99 20.43 -5.46 4.69
N LYS A 100 21.17 -4.52 5.31
CA LYS A 100 22.01 -4.76 6.49
C LYS A 100 21.78 -3.75 7.63
N GLN A 101 21.35 -2.53 7.32
CA GLN A 101 21.11 -1.45 8.27
C GLN A 101 20.16 -0.39 7.69
N PHE A 102 19.53 0.37 8.57
CA PHE A 102 18.83 1.60 8.23
C PHE A 102 19.83 2.73 7.98
N VAL A 103 19.51 3.55 7.00
CA VAL A 103 20.25 4.76 6.62
C VAL A 103 19.27 5.92 6.59
N ALA A 104 19.65 7.04 7.20
CA ALA A 104 18.85 8.25 7.23
C ALA A 104 19.65 9.43 6.68
N ALA A 105 19.09 10.14 5.71
CA ALA A 105 19.58 11.44 5.27
C ALA A 105 18.80 12.58 5.93
N ASP A 106 19.55 13.53 6.45
CA ASP A 106 19.05 14.80 6.98
C ASP A 106 19.12 15.89 5.92
N ARG A 107 18.15 16.81 5.90
CA ARG A 107 18.04 17.92 4.95
C ARG A 107 19.30 18.79 4.85
N ARG A 108 20.17 18.85 5.86
CA ARG A 108 21.38 19.69 5.85
C ARG A 108 22.65 18.93 5.54
N GLY A 109 22.54 17.68 5.12
CA GLY A 109 23.67 16.91 4.61
C GLY A 109 24.14 15.80 5.51
N LYS A 110 23.66 15.72 6.75
CA LYS A 110 24.08 14.66 7.68
C LYS A 110 23.51 13.30 7.25
N ILE A 111 24.30 12.24 7.39
CA ILE A 111 23.86 10.84 7.20
C ILE A 111 24.07 10.07 8.48
N LEU A 112 23.04 9.33 8.89
CA LEU A 112 23.04 8.46 10.04
C LEU A 112 22.76 7.02 9.63
N VAL A 113 23.25 6.07 10.42
CA VAL A 113 22.93 4.64 10.25
C VAL A 113 22.53 3.99 11.56
N SER A 114 21.70 2.96 11.48
CA SER A 114 21.29 2.14 12.61
C SER A 114 21.02 0.70 12.18
N LYS A 115 21.40 -0.30 12.97
CA LYS A 115 21.09 -1.71 12.64
C LYS A 115 19.68 -2.12 13.04
N ASP A 116 19.10 -1.43 14.02
CA ASP A 116 17.85 -1.81 14.68
C ASP A 116 16.81 -0.68 14.68
N GLY A 117 17.17 0.52 14.21
CA GLY A 117 16.33 1.70 14.21
C GLY A 117 16.35 2.46 15.55
N TYR A 118 16.92 1.91 16.61
CA TYR A 118 16.96 2.55 17.93
C TYR A 118 18.29 3.29 18.14
N ASP A 119 19.40 2.63 17.84
CA ASP A 119 20.74 3.18 18.04
C ASP A 119 21.28 3.79 16.75
N TRP A 120 21.22 5.11 16.65
CA TRP A 120 21.69 5.86 15.48
C TRP A 120 23.09 6.43 15.66
N LYS A 121 23.90 6.31 14.61
CA LYS A 121 25.28 6.83 14.56
C LYS A 121 25.49 7.68 13.33
N ASP A 122 26.16 8.81 13.53
CA ASP A 122 26.57 9.71 12.47
C ASP A 122 27.69 9.06 11.66
N ILE A 123 27.52 8.99 10.34
CA ILE A 123 28.52 8.45 9.42
C ILE A 123 29.09 9.56 8.52
N PHE A 124 28.27 10.54 8.17
CA PHE A 124 28.69 11.69 7.39
C PHE A 124 28.09 12.98 7.97
N LEU A 125 28.91 14.02 8.02
CA LEU A 125 28.54 15.37 8.45
C LEU A 125 28.93 16.35 7.34
N PRO A 126 28.09 17.34 7.01
CA PRO A 126 28.43 18.38 6.04
C PRO A 126 29.68 19.15 6.49
N THR A 127 30.47 19.63 5.52
CA THR A 127 31.66 20.45 5.81
C THR A 127 31.25 21.91 6.05
N TYR A 128 32.17 22.74 6.53
CA TYR A 128 31.94 24.19 6.69
C TYR A 128 31.59 24.89 5.36
N GLU A 129 32.06 24.34 4.24
CA GLU A 129 32.00 25.00 2.93
C GLU A 129 30.73 24.67 2.17
N VAL A 130 30.20 23.44 2.29
CA VAL A 130 29.04 22.94 1.52
C VAL A 130 28.11 22.07 2.38
N GLU A 131 26.82 22.39 2.37
CA GLU A 131 25.75 21.50 2.82
C GLU A 131 25.13 20.75 1.62
N TYR A 132 24.88 19.46 1.74
CA TYR A 132 24.13 18.70 0.73
C TYR A 132 22.68 18.58 1.16
N TRP A 133 21.77 19.28 0.51
CA TRP A 133 20.35 19.11 0.80
C TRP A 133 19.83 17.85 0.13
N TRP A 134 19.92 16.72 0.84
CA TRP A 134 19.47 15.41 0.38
C TRP A 134 17.97 15.41 0.13
N HIS A 135 17.56 15.01 -1.07
CA HIS A 135 16.16 14.82 -1.43
C HIS A 135 15.77 13.35 -1.33
N ASN A 136 16.60 12.45 -1.85
CA ASN A 136 16.31 11.02 -1.86
C ASN A 136 17.62 10.21 -1.79
N LEU A 137 17.58 9.04 -1.15
CA LEU A 137 18.62 8.03 -1.09
C LEU A 137 18.05 6.69 -1.57
N SER A 138 18.82 6.00 -2.41
CA SER A 138 18.50 4.66 -2.89
C SER A 138 19.74 3.78 -2.96
N MET A 139 19.53 2.47 -3.09
CA MET A 139 20.58 1.49 -3.35
C MET A 139 20.50 1.04 -4.80
N VAL A 140 21.63 1.03 -5.48
CA VAL A 140 21.77 0.76 -6.91
C VAL A 140 23.06 -0.01 -7.12
N ASP A 141 22.99 -1.25 -7.60
CA ASP A 141 24.13 -2.16 -7.78
C ASP A 141 25.11 -2.21 -6.59
N GLY A 142 24.57 -2.23 -5.37
CA GLY A 142 25.37 -2.26 -4.13
C GLY A 142 26.06 -0.95 -3.77
N LYS A 143 25.78 0.14 -4.49
CA LYS A 143 26.19 1.51 -4.17
C LYS A 143 25.02 2.33 -3.66
N TYR A 144 25.31 3.26 -2.76
CA TYR A 144 24.37 4.28 -2.35
C TYR A 144 24.32 5.38 -3.41
N ILE A 145 23.13 5.71 -3.88
CA ILE A 145 22.88 6.82 -4.79
C ILE A 145 22.01 7.84 -4.07
N GLY A 146 22.42 9.10 -4.10
CA GLY A 146 21.68 10.18 -3.48
C GLY A 146 21.49 11.34 -4.43
N SER A 147 20.28 11.91 -4.44
CA SER A 147 20.04 13.19 -5.08
C SER A 147 20.11 14.31 -4.03
N ALA A 148 20.85 15.37 -4.35
CA ALA A 148 21.02 16.48 -3.43
C ALA A 148 21.16 17.82 -4.14
N THR A 149 20.70 18.90 -3.50
CA THR A 149 21.04 20.27 -3.88
C THR A 149 22.19 20.76 -3.02
N PRO A 150 23.41 20.96 -3.55
CA PRO A 150 24.50 21.53 -2.78
C PRO A 150 24.20 23.00 -2.46
N TYR A 151 24.47 23.40 -1.23
CA TYR A 151 24.36 24.78 -0.77
C TYR A 151 25.73 25.23 -0.27
N ILE A 152 26.35 26.15 -1.02
CA ILE A 152 27.66 26.70 -0.66
C ILE A 152 27.45 27.74 0.45
N LEU A 153 27.99 27.44 1.63
CA LEU A 153 27.96 28.32 2.80
C LEU A 153 29.05 29.39 2.71
N GLN A 154 30.21 29.02 2.18
CA GLN A 154 31.35 29.91 1.91
C GLN A 154 32.34 29.22 0.97
N SER A 155 32.60 29.79 -0.21
CA SER A 155 33.77 29.46 -1.03
C SER A 155 34.56 30.73 -1.38
N GLU A 156 35.89 30.68 -1.29
CA GLU A 156 36.78 31.72 -1.80
C GLU A 156 37.35 31.29 -3.15
N GLU A 157 36.71 31.74 -4.23
CA GLU A 157 37.30 31.69 -5.58
C GLU A 157 37.71 33.11 -5.98
N GLU A 158 38.97 33.27 -6.40
CA GLU A 158 39.50 34.54 -6.93
C GLU A 158 39.23 35.78 -6.03
N GLY A 159 39.23 35.59 -4.71
CA GLY A 159 39.00 36.67 -3.74
C GLY A 159 37.55 37.15 -3.63
N LYS A 160 36.57 36.41 -4.17
CA LYS A 160 35.13 36.65 -3.97
C LYS A 160 34.51 35.52 -3.15
N ILE A 161 33.71 35.90 -2.15
CA ILE A 161 32.87 34.96 -1.40
C ILE A 161 31.59 34.72 -2.21
N THR A 162 31.43 33.51 -2.73
CA THR A 162 30.17 33.04 -3.33
C THR A 162 29.38 32.24 -2.30
N LYS A 163 28.08 32.57 -2.15
CA LYS A 163 27.11 31.84 -1.32
C LYS A 163 25.88 31.54 -2.15
N GLY A 164 25.32 30.33 -2.01
CA GLY A 164 24.06 30.00 -2.65
C GLY A 164 23.87 28.54 -3.03
N THR A 165 22.64 28.23 -3.42
CA THR A 165 22.23 26.93 -3.96
C THR A 165 22.90 26.68 -5.30
N GLN A 166 23.55 25.53 -5.43
CA GLN A 166 24.04 25.00 -6.69
C GLN A 166 22.96 24.18 -7.39
N ARG A 167 23.28 23.69 -8.58
CA ARG A 167 22.41 22.79 -9.32
C ARG A 167 22.25 21.47 -8.55
N PRO A 168 21.06 20.85 -8.56
CA PRO A 168 20.91 19.49 -8.08
C PRO A 168 21.92 18.56 -8.76
N ILE A 169 22.46 17.63 -7.98
CA ILE A 169 23.42 16.63 -8.43
C ILE A 169 22.99 15.25 -7.94
N VAL A 170 23.40 14.24 -8.71
CA VAL A 170 23.36 12.85 -8.28
C VAL A 170 24.75 12.49 -7.76
N LEU A 171 24.80 11.90 -6.58
CA LEU A 171 26.00 11.47 -5.90
C LEU A 171 25.97 9.95 -5.73
N GLU A 172 27.13 9.31 -5.83
CA GLU A 172 27.33 7.90 -5.50
C GLU A 172 28.33 7.72 -4.36
N SER A 173 28.12 6.67 -3.57
CA SER A 173 29.01 6.27 -2.48
C SER A 173 29.02 4.76 -2.31
N ASP A 174 30.19 4.19 -2.00
CA ASP A 174 30.33 2.77 -1.65
C ASP A 174 30.10 2.54 -0.13
N ASP A 175 30.26 3.58 0.70
CA ASP A 175 30.39 3.44 2.16
C ASP A 175 29.63 4.48 3.00
N LEU A 176 28.85 5.36 2.35
CA LEU A 176 28.12 6.51 2.91
C LEU A 176 28.99 7.66 3.44
N LYS A 177 30.32 7.52 3.44
CA LYS A 177 31.24 8.53 3.98
C LYS A 177 31.82 9.38 2.86
N GLU A 178 32.18 8.75 1.75
CA GLU A 178 32.73 9.44 0.59
C GLU A 178 31.71 9.46 -0.53
N TRP A 179 31.36 10.65 -1.00
CA TRP A 179 30.38 10.86 -2.06
C TRP A 179 31.02 11.51 -3.28
N LYS A 180 30.74 10.95 -4.45
CA LYS A 180 31.26 11.44 -5.74
C LYS A 180 30.10 11.77 -6.67
N ALA A 181 30.22 12.85 -7.44
CA ALA A 181 29.22 13.17 -8.44
C ALA A 181 29.18 12.08 -9.51
N VAL A 182 27.99 11.58 -9.79
CA VAL A 182 27.75 10.64 -10.88
C VAL A 182 27.93 11.39 -12.19
N GLN A 183 28.77 10.87 -13.08
CA GLN A 183 28.89 11.39 -14.43
C GLN A 183 27.66 10.95 -15.23
N ILE A 184 26.86 11.91 -15.65
CA ILE A 184 25.68 11.67 -16.47
C ILE A 184 26.03 12.00 -17.93
N ILE A 185 25.90 11.02 -18.80
CA ILE A 185 26.08 11.15 -20.24
C ILE A 185 24.85 11.86 -20.80
N ILE A 186 25.09 13.03 -21.40
CA ILE A 186 24.08 13.86 -22.04
C ILE A 186 24.16 13.59 -23.55
N PRO A 187 23.14 12.99 -24.18
CA PRO A 187 23.14 12.77 -25.63
C PRO A 187 23.19 14.10 -26.39
N GLU A 188 23.73 14.09 -27.61
CA GLU A 188 23.87 15.29 -28.47
C GLU A 188 22.54 16.04 -28.68
N SER A 189 21.43 15.31 -28.81
CA SER A 189 20.07 15.89 -28.90
C SER A 189 19.63 16.69 -27.66
N VAL A 190 20.30 16.52 -26.53
CA VAL A 190 20.09 17.25 -25.27
C VAL A 190 21.15 18.35 -25.08
N GLU A 191 22.30 18.25 -25.75
CA GLU A 191 23.36 19.24 -25.69
C GLU A 191 22.97 20.60 -26.30
N GLU A 192 22.05 20.61 -27.27
CA GLU A 192 21.55 21.84 -27.92
C GLU A 192 20.69 22.72 -27.00
N LEU A 193 20.32 22.23 -25.82
CA LEU A 193 19.48 22.96 -24.86
C LEU A 193 20.25 24.04 -24.07
N SER A 194 19.53 25.04 -23.59
CA SER A 194 20.11 26.08 -22.75
C SER A 194 20.63 25.55 -21.41
N SER A 195 21.59 26.25 -20.82
CA SER A 195 22.12 25.94 -19.48
C SER A 195 21.05 25.91 -18.38
N TYR A 196 19.97 26.69 -18.52
CA TYR A 196 18.83 26.69 -17.60
C TYR A 196 18.00 25.41 -17.72
N GLN A 197 17.72 24.95 -18.95
CA GLN A 197 17.02 23.69 -19.21
C GLN A 197 17.80 22.47 -18.72
N LYS A 198 19.13 22.48 -18.89
CA LYS A 198 20.00 21.42 -18.37
C LYS A 198 19.99 21.34 -16.83
N ALA A 199 19.86 22.47 -16.13
CA ALA A 199 19.91 22.54 -14.67
C ALA A 199 18.65 21.99 -13.96
N ARG A 200 17.46 22.27 -14.50
CA ARG A 200 16.20 21.73 -13.94
C ARG A 200 16.11 20.22 -14.03
N ARG A 201 16.66 19.66 -15.10
CA ARG A 201 16.54 18.24 -15.42
C ARG A 201 17.24 17.31 -14.42
N ALA A 202 18.24 17.78 -13.66
CA ALA A 202 18.98 16.97 -12.68
C ALA A 202 18.29 16.78 -11.32
N ASN A 203 17.12 17.39 -11.11
CA ASN A 203 16.38 17.23 -9.86
C ASN A 203 15.68 15.86 -9.87
N VAL A 204 16.30 14.86 -9.23
CA VAL A 204 15.77 13.49 -9.12
C VAL A 204 14.98 13.34 -7.83
N ASN A 205 13.70 13.02 -7.95
CA ASN A 205 12.78 12.88 -6.83
C ASN A 205 12.49 11.41 -6.48
N THR A 206 12.61 10.51 -7.44
CA THR A 206 12.13 9.12 -7.32
C THR A 206 13.02 8.13 -8.09
N PHE A 207 12.92 6.86 -7.73
CA PHE A 207 13.73 5.75 -8.22
C PHE A 207 12.84 4.52 -8.47
N ALA A 208 13.05 3.81 -9.58
CA ALA A 208 12.48 2.50 -9.84
C ALA A 208 13.50 1.56 -10.50
N ASN A 209 13.34 0.25 -10.28
CA ASN A 209 14.23 -0.79 -10.81
C ASN A 209 13.41 -2.07 -11.12
N ASN A 210 13.76 -2.78 -12.18
CA ASN A 210 13.19 -4.09 -12.58
C ASN A 210 14.25 -5.22 -12.72
N ASP A 211 15.38 -5.09 -12.04
CA ASP A 211 16.61 -5.89 -12.13
C ASP A 211 17.43 -5.72 -13.44
N GLU A 212 16.83 -5.21 -14.53
CA GLU A 212 17.52 -4.98 -15.81
C GLU A 212 17.89 -3.52 -16.05
N ILE A 213 17.02 -2.59 -15.64
CA ILE A 213 17.19 -1.15 -15.80
C ILE A 213 16.84 -0.42 -14.50
N GLU A 214 17.68 0.53 -14.14
CA GLU A 214 17.46 1.47 -13.06
C GLU A 214 17.05 2.81 -13.64
N ILE A 215 15.96 3.37 -13.12
CA ILE A 215 15.41 4.64 -13.56
C ILE A 215 15.34 5.58 -12.37
N MET A 216 15.96 6.73 -12.56
CA MET A 216 15.82 7.90 -11.72
C MET A 216 14.93 8.89 -12.46
N ALA A 217 13.94 9.47 -11.80
CA ALA A 217 13.08 10.46 -12.44
C ALA A 217 12.98 11.73 -11.62
N GLY A 218 12.81 12.82 -12.33
CA GLY A 218 12.34 14.07 -11.77
C GLY A 218 12.21 15.13 -12.87
N GLU A 219 12.24 16.42 -12.55
CA GLU A 219 11.76 17.53 -13.40
C GLU A 219 11.95 17.34 -14.93
N ASN A 220 10.91 16.81 -15.61
CA ASN A 220 10.85 16.53 -17.05
C ASN A 220 11.97 15.64 -17.62
N SER A 221 12.61 14.80 -16.81
CA SER A 221 13.70 13.94 -17.27
C SER A 221 13.73 12.60 -16.58
N LEU A 222 14.07 11.59 -17.39
CA LEU A 222 14.42 10.27 -16.95
C LEU A 222 15.92 10.12 -17.06
N PHE A 223 16.52 9.66 -15.98
CA PHE A 223 17.87 9.14 -15.96
C PHE A 223 17.76 7.64 -15.91
N TYR A 224 18.54 6.96 -16.73
CA TYR A 224 18.56 5.52 -16.71
C TYR A 224 19.99 5.01 -16.76
N LYS A 225 20.21 3.88 -16.12
CA LYS A 225 21.49 3.20 -16.13
C LYS A 225 21.43 2.02 -17.08
N THR A 226 22.46 1.87 -17.90
CA THR A 226 22.70 0.64 -18.66
C THR A 226 24.17 0.26 -18.52
N GLY A 227 24.43 -0.94 -18.00
CA GLY A 227 25.77 -1.30 -17.53
C GLY A 227 26.24 -0.35 -16.43
N ASN A 228 27.42 0.24 -16.58
CA ASN A 228 28.03 1.15 -15.58
C ASN A 228 27.81 2.64 -15.89
N GLU A 229 27.05 2.97 -16.94
CA GLU A 229 26.91 4.34 -17.42
C GLU A 229 25.50 4.87 -17.18
N TRP A 230 25.44 6.13 -16.76
CA TRP A 230 24.20 6.87 -16.56
C TRP A 230 23.90 7.76 -17.76
N TYR A 231 22.68 7.69 -18.24
CA TYR A 231 22.18 8.46 -19.37
C TYR A 231 21.01 9.34 -18.93
N VAL A 232 20.82 10.48 -19.59
CA VAL A 232 19.61 11.30 -19.44
C VAL A 232 18.79 11.32 -20.73
N LYS A 233 17.47 11.17 -20.58
CA LYS A 233 16.48 11.30 -21.65
C LYS A 233 15.43 12.34 -21.24
N PRO A 234 15.16 13.35 -22.08
CA PRO A 234 14.02 14.24 -21.87
C PRO A 234 12.73 13.42 -21.92
N PHE A 235 11.83 13.63 -20.97
CA PHE A 235 10.51 13.04 -21.03
C PHE A 235 9.60 13.93 -21.89
N ASP A 236 9.35 13.51 -23.13
CA ASP A 236 8.47 14.21 -24.07
C ASP A 236 7.05 13.67 -23.91
N VAL A 237 6.11 14.53 -23.52
CA VAL A 237 4.70 14.18 -23.31
C VAL A 237 3.87 14.09 -24.59
N GLY A 238 4.50 14.18 -25.78
CA GLY A 238 3.83 13.90 -27.05
C GLY A 238 2.52 14.67 -27.19
N LEU A 239 2.56 15.98 -26.92
CA LEU A 239 1.42 16.86 -27.16
C LEU A 239 1.23 16.95 -28.67
N GLY A 240 0.37 16.10 -29.24
CA GLY A 240 -0.03 16.16 -30.65
C GLY A 240 -0.54 17.55 -31.02
N MET A 241 0.35 18.44 -31.43
CA MET A 241 0.00 19.74 -32.00
C MET A 241 -0.34 19.53 -33.48
N ASP A 242 -1.46 18.86 -33.72
CA ASP A 242 -2.14 18.98 -35.00
C ASP A 242 -2.69 20.41 -35.10
N SER A 243 -1.99 21.19 -35.92
CA SER A 243 -2.44 22.37 -36.68
C SER A 243 -3.51 23.24 -36.02
N TYR A 244 -3.12 24.39 -35.48
CA TYR A 244 -3.57 25.71 -35.98
C TYR A 244 -2.60 26.79 -35.43
N TYR A 245 -2.04 27.58 -36.34
CA TYR A 245 -1.10 28.73 -36.19
C TYR A 245 0.41 28.45 -36.26
N LYS A 246 1.08 29.26 -37.11
CA LYS A 246 2.55 29.35 -37.23
C LYS A 246 3.09 30.15 -36.05
N LEU A 247 3.99 29.53 -35.29
CA LEU A 247 4.64 30.11 -34.11
C LEU A 247 6.02 30.71 -34.45
N THR A 248 6.37 31.85 -33.85
CA THR A 248 7.65 32.57 -33.96
C THR A 248 8.64 32.14 -32.86
N ASP A 249 9.90 32.60 -32.91
CA ASP A 249 10.92 32.30 -31.90
C ASP A 249 10.53 32.73 -30.46
N GLU A 250 9.66 33.74 -30.33
CA GLU A 250 9.06 34.18 -29.06
C GLU A 250 7.91 33.25 -28.59
N GLN A 251 7.29 32.52 -29.52
CA GLN A 251 6.33 31.45 -29.23
C GLN A 251 7.01 30.10 -28.91
N MET A 252 8.24 29.88 -29.36
CA MET A 252 9.13 28.83 -28.83
C MET A 252 9.59 29.11 -27.38
N ARG A 253 9.66 30.37 -26.95
CA ARG A 253 9.81 30.75 -25.53
C ARG A 253 8.50 30.60 -24.72
N ILE A 254 7.35 30.46 -25.38
CA ILE A 254 6.05 30.11 -24.76
C ILE A 254 5.92 28.59 -24.57
N ILE A 255 6.68 27.77 -25.33
CA ILE A 255 6.91 26.33 -25.05
C ILE A 255 7.71 26.10 -23.76
N TYR A 256 8.51 27.10 -23.36
CA TYR A 256 9.06 27.25 -22.01
C TYR A 256 7.98 27.47 -20.92
N GLU A 257 6.67 27.42 -21.22
CA GLU A 257 5.56 27.38 -20.25
C GLU A 257 4.85 26.01 -20.24
N HIS A 258 5.37 25.00 -20.95
CA HIS A 258 4.80 23.64 -21.11
C HIS A 258 5.48 22.57 -20.22
N TYR A 259 5.93 22.93 -19.02
CA TYR A 259 6.62 22.05 -18.06
C TYR A 259 5.67 21.02 -17.41
N GLY A 260 6.17 19.89 -16.87
CA GLY A 260 5.54 19.11 -15.79
C GLY A 260 6.54 18.54 -14.77
N ILE A 261 6.06 17.81 -13.77
CA ILE A 261 6.88 17.11 -12.77
C ILE A 261 6.56 15.62 -12.87
N ILE A 262 7.60 14.79 -12.96
CA ILE A 262 7.48 13.38 -12.65
C ILE A 262 7.57 13.29 -11.13
N ASP A 263 6.43 13.13 -10.48
CA ASP A 263 6.37 13.12 -9.01
C ASP A 263 6.83 11.76 -8.49
N ASP A 264 6.43 10.66 -9.16
CA ASP A 264 6.81 9.32 -8.72
C ASP A 264 6.80 8.28 -9.86
N ILE A 265 7.63 7.23 -9.69
CA ILE A 265 7.78 6.10 -10.61
C ILE A 265 7.96 4.82 -9.80
N ILE A 266 7.29 3.75 -10.22
CA ILE A 266 7.39 2.43 -9.58
C ILE A 266 7.60 1.34 -10.62
N TRP A 267 8.19 0.23 -10.21
CA TRP A 267 8.07 -1.05 -10.89
C TRP A 267 7.00 -1.88 -10.18
N ASN A 268 5.99 -2.37 -10.91
CA ASN A 268 4.89 -3.14 -10.34
C ASN A 268 5.08 -4.68 -10.45
N GLY A 269 6.26 -5.14 -10.86
CA GLY A 269 6.54 -6.55 -11.15
C GLY A 269 6.32 -6.95 -12.61
N LYS A 270 5.72 -6.09 -13.43
CA LYS A 270 5.42 -6.33 -14.85
C LYS A 270 5.84 -5.18 -15.75
N GLU A 271 5.60 -3.95 -15.31
CA GLU A 271 5.92 -2.73 -16.04
C GLU A 271 6.18 -1.58 -15.06
N PHE A 272 6.93 -0.59 -15.52
CA PHE A 272 7.06 0.68 -14.84
C PHE A 272 5.78 1.48 -14.98
N ILE A 273 5.34 2.10 -13.89
CA ILE A 273 4.23 3.05 -13.87
C ILE A 273 4.75 4.38 -13.35
N MET A 274 4.38 5.46 -14.02
CA MET A 274 4.80 6.82 -13.69
C MET A 274 3.57 7.72 -13.53
N VAL A 275 3.62 8.60 -12.53
CA VAL A 275 2.68 9.71 -12.37
C VAL A 275 3.35 11.03 -12.73
N PHE A 276 2.75 11.75 -13.68
CA PHE A 276 3.27 13.00 -14.21
C PHE A 276 2.24 14.12 -14.07
N ASN A 277 2.62 15.23 -13.42
CA ASN A 277 1.76 16.39 -13.24
C ASN A 277 2.23 17.54 -14.15
N PRO A 278 1.51 17.88 -15.23
CA PRO A 278 1.83 19.05 -16.03
C PRO A 278 1.72 20.34 -15.20
N HIS A 279 2.72 21.21 -15.30
CA HIS A 279 2.62 22.60 -14.83
C HIS A 279 1.52 23.30 -15.65
N ARG A 280 0.63 23.97 -14.92
CA ARG A 280 -0.54 24.66 -15.46
C ARG A 280 -0.22 25.45 -16.74
N THR A 281 -0.85 25.10 -17.86
CA THR A 281 -1.19 26.15 -18.83
C THR A 281 -2.22 27.03 -18.15
N ARG A 282 -2.06 28.35 -18.19
CA ARG A 282 -2.83 29.32 -17.40
C ARG A 282 -4.36 29.33 -17.65
N TYR A 283 -4.93 28.39 -18.40
CA TYR A 283 -6.24 28.54 -19.04
C TYR A 283 -7.16 27.31 -19.08
N VAL A 284 -6.93 26.24 -18.30
CA VAL A 284 -7.93 25.16 -18.15
C VAL A 284 -8.04 24.76 -16.67
N ASP A 285 -9.25 24.81 -16.13
CA ASP A 285 -9.56 24.65 -14.71
C ASP A 285 -9.28 23.21 -14.19
N GLY A 286 -8.33 23.08 -13.25
CA GLY A 286 -8.17 21.86 -12.43
C GLY A 286 -6.74 21.36 -12.27
N GLU A 287 -6.45 20.67 -11.17
CA GLU A 287 -5.25 19.83 -11.04
C GLU A 287 -5.35 18.63 -12.01
N THR A 288 -4.24 18.12 -12.55
CA THR A 288 -4.28 16.94 -13.44
C THR A 288 -3.05 16.07 -13.25
N THR A 289 -3.24 14.76 -13.17
CA THR A 289 -2.17 13.76 -13.24
C THR A 289 -2.34 12.91 -14.49
N LEU A 290 -1.26 12.76 -15.26
CA LEU A 290 -1.15 11.79 -16.34
C LEU A 290 -0.47 10.53 -15.80
N VAL A 291 -0.99 9.36 -16.17
CA VAL A 291 -0.41 8.07 -15.80
C VAL A 291 0.19 7.43 -17.04
N TYR A 292 1.45 7.03 -16.96
CA TYR A 292 2.19 6.37 -18.05
C TYR A 292 2.67 4.97 -17.64
N SER A 293 2.74 4.06 -18.60
CA SER A 293 3.37 2.74 -18.44
C SER A 293 4.55 2.55 -19.38
N SER A 294 5.50 1.72 -18.96
CA SER A 294 6.61 1.27 -19.80
C SER A 294 7.09 -0.12 -19.38
N LYS A 295 7.25 -1.04 -20.33
CA LYS A 295 7.82 -2.36 -20.04
C LYS A 295 9.34 -2.35 -19.95
N ASP A 296 9.98 -1.45 -20.69
CA ASP A 296 11.44 -1.37 -20.87
C ASP A 296 12.06 -0.17 -20.15
N GLY A 297 11.26 0.70 -19.53
CA GLY A 297 11.71 1.93 -18.89
C GLY A 297 12.08 3.06 -19.84
N LEU A 298 12.08 2.82 -21.15
CA LEU A 298 12.59 3.73 -22.17
C LEU A 298 11.47 4.23 -23.10
N SER A 299 10.51 3.36 -23.39
CA SER A 299 9.37 3.58 -24.27
C SER A 299 8.12 3.69 -23.41
N TRP A 300 7.51 4.88 -23.41
CA TRP A 300 6.42 5.22 -22.50
C TRP A 300 5.12 5.48 -23.24
N GLU A 301 4.02 4.95 -22.72
CA GLU A 301 2.67 5.15 -23.24
C GLU A 301 1.78 5.75 -22.14
N LYS A 302 0.99 6.77 -22.49
CA LYS A 302 -0.01 7.32 -21.57
C LYS A 302 -1.21 6.38 -21.50
N ILE A 303 -1.47 5.83 -20.32
CA ILE A 303 -2.55 4.87 -20.09
C ILE A 303 -3.79 5.51 -19.44
N HIS A 304 -3.63 6.64 -18.74
CA HIS A 304 -4.76 7.30 -18.06
C HIS A 304 -4.54 8.80 -17.81
N THR A 305 -5.62 9.51 -17.47
CA THR A 305 -5.63 10.92 -17.06
C THR A 305 -6.60 11.14 -15.91
N LEU A 306 -6.07 11.53 -14.75
CA LEU A 306 -6.81 11.87 -13.53
C LEU A 306 -7.08 13.38 -13.51
N ASN A 307 -8.28 13.78 -13.94
CA ASN A 307 -8.71 15.18 -13.92
C ASN A 307 -9.19 15.59 -12.52
N GLY A 308 -8.75 16.75 -12.03
CA GLY A 308 -9.08 17.26 -10.70
C GLY A 308 -8.15 16.77 -9.58
N PHE A 309 -7.06 16.07 -9.93
CA PHE A 309 -6.14 15.47 -8.96
C PHE A 309 -4.69 15.80 -9.31
N LYS A 310 -3.89 16.10 -8.29
CA LYS A 310 -2.44 16.16 -8.37
C LYS A 310 -1.87 15.07 -7.46
N THR A 311 -1.33 14.02 -8.07
CA THR A 311 -0.75 12.88 -7.37
C THR A 311 0.69 13.20 -6.96
N GLU A 312 1.06 12.90 -5.72
CA GLU A 312 2.42 13.08 -5.21
C GLU A 312 3.20 11.75 -5.17
N ASN A 313 2.50 10.63 -4.98
CA ASN A 313 3.12 9.31 -4.85
C ASN A 313 2.26 8.25 -5.54
N ILE A 314 2.92 7.19 -6.03
CA ILE A 314 2.29 5.97 -6.50
C ILE A 314 3.00 4.76 -5.90
N ILE A 315 2.24 3.75 -5.50
CA ILE A 315 2.78 2.58 -4.78
C ILE A 315 2.23 1.31 -5.41
N ALA A 316 3.13 0.38 -5.75
CA ALA A 316 2.77 -0.95 -6.21
C ALA A 316 2.27 -1.80 -5.04
N THR A 317 1.23 -2.58 -5.30
CA THR A 317 0.73 -3.64 -4.41
C THR A 317 0.54 -4.89 -5.25
N GLU A 318 0.36 -6.05 -4.61
CA GLU A 318 0.03 -7.27 -5.35
C GLU A 318 -1.35 -7.20 -6.02
N PHE A 319 -2.21 -6.26 -5.62
CA PHE A 319 -3.59 -6.11 -6.11
C PHE A 319 -3.75 -5.02 -7.18
N GLY A 320 -2.73 -4.19 -7.42
CA GLY A 320 -2.83 -2.99 -8.25
C GLY A 320 -1.92 -1.88 -7.72
N SER A 321 -2.35 -0.63 -7.86
CA SER A 321 -1.60 0.53 -7.37
C SER A 321 -2.45 1.44 -6.48
N LEU A 322 -1.78 1.99 -5.47
CA LEU A 322 -2.28 3.08 -4.63
C LEU A 322 -1.65 4.40 -5.07
N ILE A 323 -2.41 5.48 -5.00
CA ILE A 323 -1.94 6.85 -5.23
C ILE A 323 -2.41 7.76 -4.10
N PHE A 324 -1.65 8.79 -3.78
CA PHE A 324 -2.15 9.88 -2.93
C PHE A 324 -1.57 11.23 -3.34
N GLY A 325 -2.27 12.28 -2.97
CA GLY A 325 -1.87 13.65 -3.25
C GLY A 325 -2.96 14.66 -2.90
N PHE A 326 -3.11 15.68 -3.75
CA PHE A 326 -4.03 16.80 -3.56
C PHE A 326 -5.17 16.80 -4.56
N GLN A 327 -6.32 17.26 -4.10
CA GLN A 327 -7.37 17.83 -4.94
C GLN A 327 -7.30 19.36 -4.82
N PRO A 328 -7.99 20.15 -5.67
CA PRO A 328 -8.14 21.59 -5.46
C PRO A 328 -8.49 21.89 -3.98
N SER A 329 -7.65 22.74 -3.37
CA SER A 329 -7.59 23.04 -1.94
C SER A 329 -8.96 23.09 -1.23
N PRO A 330 -9.09 22.54 0.00
CA PRO A 330 -8.03 22.04 0.88
C PRO A 330 -7.88 20.50 0.90
N LEU A 331 -8.59 19.77 0.03
CA LEU A 331 -8.74 18.33 0.19
C LEU A 331 -7.52 17.54 -0.31
N ARG A 332 -7.17 16.50 0.44
CA ARG A 332 -6.22 15.47 0.01
C ARG A 332 -6.99 14.23 -0.42
N PHE A 333 -6.31 13.29 -1.06
CA PHE A 333 -6.96 12.06 -1.47
C PHE A 333 -6.02 10.86 -1.42
N LEU A 334 -6.63 9.70 -1.32
CA LEU A 334 -6.05 8.40 -1.57
C LEU A 334 -6.85 7.71 -2.68
N GLY A 335 -6.19 7.02 -3.58
CA GLY A 335 -6.81 6.32 -4.70
C GLY A 335 -6.28 4.90 -4.83
N PHE A 336 -7.12 3.96 -5.24
CA PHE A 336 -6.72 2.60 -5.59
C PHE A 336 -7.23 2.24 -6.98
N SER A 337 -6.40 1.56 -7.76
CA SER A 337 -6.79 0.96 -9.04
C SER A 337 -6.09 -0.36 -9.28
N LYS A 338 -6.84 -1.35 -9.79
CA LYS A 338 -6.29 -2.64 -10.24
C LYS A 338 -5.52 -2.53 -11.56
N ASP A 339 -5.96 -1.61 -12.42
CA ASP A 339 -5.59 -1.56 -13.84
C ASP A 339 -5.12 -0.17 -14.30
N HIS A 340 -5.00 0.77 -13.36
CA HIS A 340 -4.61 2.17 -13.57
C HIS A 340 -5.59 3.00 -14.40
N THR A 341 -6.77 2.44 -14.73
CA THR A 341 -7.80 3.10 -15.54
C THR A 341 -9.10 3.36 -14.78
N ASP A 342 -9.49 2.49 -13.84
CA ASP A 342 -10.60 2.72 -12.90
C ASP A 342 -10.05 2.98 -11.50
N TRP A 343 -10.11 4.23 -11.06
CA TRP A 343 -9.61 4.68 -9.76
C TRP A 343 -10.74 4.87 -8.75
N LYS A 344 -10.66 4.15 -7.62
CA LYS A 344 -11.53 4.38 -6.46
C LYS A 344 -10.85 5.38 -5.53
N ILE A 345 -11.43 6.57 -5.45
CA ILE A 345 -10.87 7.70 -4.70
C ILE A 345 -11.60 7.86 -3.37
N THR A 346 -10.82 8.04 -2.31
CA THR A 346 -11.27 8.40 -0.97
C THR A 346 -10.66 9.77 -0.63
N SER A 347 -11.52 10.75 -0.35
CA SER A 347 -11.06 12.06 0.11
C SER A 347 -10.56 11.97 1.55
N LEU A 348 -9.45 12.65 1.81
CA LEU A 348 -8.83 12.81 3.12
C LEU A 348 -9.15 14.21 3.63
N ASN A 349 -9.54 14.31 4.90
CA ASN A 349 -9.98 15.58 5.49
C ASN A 349 -8.78 16.30 6.09
N ASP A 350 -8.21 15.72 7.15
CA ASP A 350 -7.09 16.28 7.91
C ASP A 350 -5.81 15.45 7.72
N GLU A 351 -5.92 14.23 7.18
CA GLU A 351 -4.79 13.33 6.98
C GLU A 351 -3.87 13.84 5.87
N LYS A 352 -2.64 14.16 6.26
CA LYS A 352 -1.55 14.49 5.35
C LYS A 352 -0.66 13.27 5.23
N LEU A 353 -0.55 12.75 4.01
CA LEU A 353 0.36 11.67 3.65
C LEU A 353 1.49 12.25 2.79
N ASN A 354 2.74 11.95 3.14
CA ASN A 354 3.95 12.39 2.46
C ASN A 354 4.73 11.21 1.85
N ALA A 355 4.74 10.06 2.53
CA ALA A 355 5.39 8.85 2.07
C ALA A 355 4.63 7.64 2.59
N ALA A 356 4.75 6.50 1.93
CA ALA A 356 4.18 5.26 2.40
C ALA A 356 4.92 4.06 1.83
N ILE A 357 4.76 2.91 2.49
CA ILE A 357 5.24 1.61 2.00
C ILE A 357 4.12 0.58 2.06
N TRP A 358 4.13 -0.32 1.09
CA TRP A 358 3.26 -1.49 1.09
C TRP A 358 3.99 -2.68 1.71
N ASN A 359 3.39 -3.31 2.72
CA ASN A 359 4.02 -4.44 3.43
C ASN A 359 3.54 -5.83 2.98
N GLY A 360 2.81 -5.92 1.86
CA GLY A 360 2.18 -7.16 1.40
C GLY A 360 0.79 -7.43 1.98
N LYS A 361 0.25 -6.53 2.81
CA LYS A 361 -1.08 -6.66 3.41
C LYS A 361 -1.81 -5.32 3.52
N GLU A 362 -1.09 -4.29 3.93
CA GLU A 362 -1.60 -2.95 4.11
C GLU A 362 -0.51 -1.91 3.81
N LEU A 363 -0.95 -0.69 3.58
CA LEU A 363 -0.08 0.45 3.42
C LEU A 363 0.23 1.02 4.81
N ILE A 364 1.50 1.24 5.12
CA ILE A 364 1.91 2.09 6.24
C ILE A 364 2.30 3.44 5.65
N ALA A 365 1.52 4.47 5.95
CA ALA A 365 1.70 5.82 5.44
C ALA A 365 2.07 6.79 6.56
N VAL A 366 2.84 7.83 6.21
CA VAL A 366 3.34 8.83 7.16
C VAL A 366 3.12 10.24 6.65
N GLY A 367 2.92 11.17 7.58
CA GLY A 367 2.89 12.61 7.31
C GLY A 367 2.63 13.39 8.60
N ASN A 368 1.44 13.92 8.80
CA ASN A 368 1.05 14.49 10.11
C ASN A 368 0.69 13.44 11.17
N GLY A 369 0.77 12.17 10.81
CA GLY A 369 0.58 11.01 11.68
C GLY A 369 1.24 9.78 11.08
N ILE A 370 1.07 8.63 11.74
CA ILE A 370 1.31 7.32 11.11
C ILE A 370 -0.05 6.66 10.90
N PHE A 371 -0.29 6.20 9.68
CA PHE A 371 -1.57 5.69 9.22
C PHE A 371 -1.41 4.27 8.68
N GLN A 372 -2.40 3.43 8.94
CA GLN A 372 -2.63 2.19 8.23
C GLN A 372 -3.71 2.41 7.18
N VAL A 373 -3.46 1.96 5.95
CA VAL A 373 -4.49 1.89 4.91
C VAL A 373 -4.66 0.47 4.42
N LYS A 374 -5.89 -0.05 4.53
CA LYS A 374 -6.28 -1.34 3.99
C LYS A 374 -7.08 -1.15 2.72
N ILE A 375 -6.77 -1.97 1.72
CA ILE A 375 -7.59 -2.11 0.52
C ILE A 375 -8.69 -3.12 0.86
N PRO A 376 -9.97 -2.74 0.82
CA PRO A 376 -11.05 -3.67 1.07
C PRO A 376 -11.07 -4.81 0.02
N PRO A 377 -11.29 -6.08 0.42
CA PRO A 377 -11.30 -7.21 -0.52
C PRO A 377 -12.27 -7.06 -1.70
N GLU A 378 -13.39 -6.40 -1.49
CA GLU A 378 -14.39 -6.06 -2.51
C GLU A 378 -13.84 -5.21 -3.66
N LEU A 379 -12.72 -4.48 -3.46
CA LEU A 379 -12.12 -3.67 -4.52
C LEU A 379 -11.23 -4.50 -5.45
N TYR A 380 -10.59 -5.56 -4.93
CA TYR A 380 -9.61 -6.32 -5.70
C TYR A 380 -10.05 -7.72 -6.14
N TYR A 381 -11.05 -8.32 -5.49
CA TYR A 381 -11.62 -9.58 -5.96
C TYR A 381 -12.57 -9.38 -7.15
N GLY A 382 -12.19 -9.89 -8.31
CA GLY A 382 -12.90 -9.66 -9.58
C GLY A 382 -14.26 -10.33 -9.70
N ASP A 383 -14.51 -11.37 -8.91
CA ASP A 383 -15.78 -12.11 -8.85
C ASP A 383 -16.63 -11.77 -7.62
N TYR A 384 -16.21 -10.79 -6.81
CA TYR A 384 -17.03 -10.27 -5.73
C TYR A 384 -18.27 -9.57 -6.29
N LYS A 385 -19.43 -9.87 -5.69
CA LYS A 385 -20.72 -9.26 -6.02
C LYS A 385 -21.37 -8.83 -4.73
N GLU A 386 -21.79 -7.58 -4.63
CA GLU A 386 -22.53 -7.09 -3.46
C GLU A 386 -23.94 -7.71 -3.41
N GLY A 387 -24.50 -7.83 -2.19
CA GLY A 387 -25.87 -8.26 -1.97
C GLY A 387 -26.15 -9.76 -2.18
N GLN A 388 -25.13 -10.58 -2.40
CA GLN A 388 -25.28 -12.03 -2.38
C GLN A 388 -25.34 -12.53 -0.94
N TYR A 389 -25.98 -13.69 -0.72
CA TYR A 389 -26.10 -14.28 0.62
C TYR A 389 -24.74 -14.52 1.30
N TRP A 390 -23.68 -14.69 0.50
CA TRP A 390 -22.32 -14.96 0.94
C TRP A 390 -21.42 -13.73 0.99
N SER A 391 -21.83 -12.58 0.44
CA SER A 391 -20.93 -11.44 0.21
C SER A 391 -20.27 -10.96 1.50
N GLU A 392 -21.08 -10.62 2.51
CA GLU A 392 -20.58 -10.09 3.77
C GLU A 392 -19.81 -11.14 4.58
N ASP A 393 -20.29 -12.37 4.59
CA ASP A 393 -19.64 -13.49 5.28
C ASP A 393 -18.25 -13.79 4.68
N MET A 394 -18.12 -13.74 3.35
CA MET A 394 -16.86 -13.91 2.64
C MET A 394 -15.86 -12.81 2.96
N ILE A 395 -16.28 -11.54 2.94
CA ILE A 395 -15.43 -10.41 3.33
C ILE A 395 -14.98 -10.56 4.79
N TRP A 396 -15.89 -10.92 5.69
CA TRP A 396 -15.56 -11.20 7.09
C TRP A 396 -14.50 -12.30 7.21
N ALA A 397 -14.67 -13.41 6.49
CA ALA A 397 -13.76 -14.55 6.55
C ALA A 397 -12.36 -14.22 5.98
N ILE A 398 -12.29 -13.43 4.90
CA ILE A 398 -11.04 -12.94 4.32
C ILE A 398 -10.33 -12.02 5.31
N ASN A 399 -11.04 -11.04 5.89
CA ASN A 399 -10.47 -10.11 6.86
C ASN A 399 -10.00 -10.82 8.16
N LYS A 400 -10.65 -11.92 8.54
CA LYS A 400 -10.24 -12.78 9.65
C LYS A 400 -9.10 -13.75 9.29
N GLY A 401 -8.71 -13.84 8.02
CA GLY A 401 -7.67 -14.76 7.55
C GLY A 401 -8.12 -16.24 7.54
N LEU A 402 -9.42 -16.51 7.55
CA LEU A 402 -9.96 -17.88 7.51
C LEU A 402 -9.84 -18.51 6.11
N ILE A 403 -9.98 -17.67 5.09
CA ILE A 403 -9.81 -18.03 3.69
C ILE A 403 -9.00 -16.98 2.95
N THR A 404 -8.38 -17.43 1.88
CA THR A 404 -7.79 -16.59 0.84
C THR A 404 -8.49 -16.93 -0.48
N GLY A 405 -8.43 -16.02 -1.44
CA GLY A 405 -8.83 -16.32 -2.81
C GLY A 405 -7.73 -17.01 -3.60
N TYR A 406 -7.95 -17.07 -4.90
CA TYR A 406 -7.06 -17.64 -5.91
C TYR A 406 -6.56 -16.53 -6.82
N LYS A 407 -5.37 -16.75 -7.39
CA LYS A 407 -4.82 -15.91 -8.44
C LYS A 407 -4.87 -16.69 -9.76
N GLU A 408 -5.68 -16.24 -10.71
CA GLU A 408 -5.81 -16.87 -12.04
C GLU A 408 -5.72 -15.84 -13.14
N ASN A 409 -4.81 -16.07 -14.10
CA ASN A 409 -4.57 -15.16 -15.22
C ASN A 409 -4.35 -13.70 -14.79
N GLY A 410 -3.68 -13.50 -13.64
CA GLY A 410 -3.42 -12.17 -13.07
C GLY A 410 -4.56 -11.58 -12.23
N ASN A 411 -5.74 -12.21 -12.16
CA ASN A 411 -6.88 -11.74 -11.39
C ASN A 411 -7.01 -12.45 -10.03
N TYR A 412 -7.44 -11.72 -9.01
CA TYR A 412 -7.80 -12.28 -7.71
C TYR A 412 -9.28 -12.67 -7.70
N LEU A 413 -9.58 -13.91 -7.32
CA LEU A 413 -10.95 -14.47 -7.29
C LEU A 413 -11.24 -15.17 -5.95
N ILE A 414 -12.45 -15.04 -5.42
CA ILE A 414 -12.89 -15.72 -4.18
C ILE A 414 -13.46 -17.12 -4.50
N LYS A 415 -14.07 -17.25 -5.68
CA LYS A 415 -14.75 -18.45 -6.22
C LYS A 415 -15.82 -19.01 -5.29
N PRO A 416 -16.88 -18.23 -4.98
CA PRO A 416 -17.92 -18.63 -4.03
C PRO A 416 -18.59 -19.98 -4.38
N SER A 417 -18.80 -20.24 -5.67
CA SER A 417 -19.51 -21.46 -6.16
C SER A 417 -18.59 -22.62 -6.51
N ASN A 418 -17.28 -22.52 -6.24
CA ASN A 418 -16.41 -23.68 -6.41
C ASN A 418 -16.76 -24.76 -5.38
N THR A 419 -16.69 -26.02 -5.82
CA THR A 419 -16.70 -27.17 -4.92
C THR A 419 -15.65 -26.98 -3.83
N LEU A 420 -16.08 -27.09 -2.57
CA LEU A 420 -15.21 -27.03 -1.42
C LEU A 420 -14.57 -28.41 -1.20
N THR A 421 -13.25 -28.45 -1.18
CA THR A 421 -12.51 -29.68 -0.91
C THR A 421 -12.46 -30.00 0.60
N GLU A 422 -12.24 -31.25 0.98
CA GLU A 422 -12.03 -31.62 2.38
C GLU A 422 -10.83 -30.87 2.99
N ALA A 423 -9.72 -30.75 2.24
CA ALA A 423 -8.53 -30.05 2.69
C ALA A 423 -8.79 -28.56 2.98
N GLU A 424 -9.54 -27.88 2.11
CA GLU A 424 -9.92 -26.48 2.33
C GLU A 424 -10.84 -26.33 3.54
N ALA A 425 -11.84 -27.21 3.67
CA ALA A 425 -12.77 -27.18 4.79
C ALA A 425 -12.06 -27.37 6.14
N LEU A 426 -11.17 -28.36 6.20
CA LEU A 426 -10.38 -28.66 7.39
C LEU A 426 -9.43 -27.52 7.75
N THR A 427 -8.76 -26.95 6.75
CA THR A 427 -7.86 -25.80 6.94
C THR A 427 -8.61 -24.58 7.46
N THR A 428 -9.78 -24.25 6.89
CA THR A 428 -10.61 -23.15 7.38
C THR A 428 -11.10 -23.40 8.81
N LEU A 429 -11.43 -24.65 9.15
CA LEU A 429 -11.83 -25.03 10.50
C LEU A 429 -10.71 -24.79 11.51
N TYR A 430 -9.47 -25.21 11.21
CA TYR A 430 -8.33 -24.97 12.11
C TYR A 430 -7.90 -23.52 12.18
N ARG A 431 -7.98 -22.76 11.08
CA ARG A 431 -7.78 -21.30 11.12
C ARG A 431 -8.76 -20.62 12.07
N TYR A 432 -9.99 -21.13 12.18
CA TYR A 432 -10.99 -20.59 13.09
C TYR A 432 -10.77 -21.02 14.54
N PHE A 433 -10.58 -22.31 14.80
CA PHE A 433 -10.54 -22.86 16.16
C PHE A 433 -9.17 -22.74 16.83
N GLU A 434 -8.08 -22.97 16.10
CA GLU A 434 -6.72 -23.09 16.65
C GLU A 434 -5.65 -22.47 15.72
N PRO A 435 -5.76 -21.16 15.40
CA PRO A 435 -4.83 -20.51 14.47
C PRO A 435 -3.37 -20.56 14.94
N GLU A 436 -3.12 -20.47 16.25
CA GLU A 436 -1.77 -20.54 16.82
C GLU A 436 -1.15 -21.93 16.66
N ALA A 437 -1.94 -23.00 16.86
CA ALA A 437 -1.47 -24.37 16.67
C ALA A 437 -1.17 -24.65 15.19
N LEU A 438 -2.00 -24.12 14.29
CA LEU A 438 -1.82 -24.24 12.85
C LEU A 438 -0.50 -23.60 12.38
N VAL A 439 -0.10 -22.45 12.95
CA VAL A 439 1.14 -21.74 12.57
C VAL A 439 2.38 -22.34 13.25
N SER A 440 2.25 -22.81 14.49
CA SER A 440 3.39 -23.31 15.29
C SER A 440 3.73 -24.78 15.03
N THR A 441 2.82 -25.56 14.46
CA THR A 441 3.04 -26.98 14.17
C THR A 441 3.88 -27.16 12.90
N THR A 442 4.97 -27.91 13.01
CA THR A 442 5.79 -28.33 11.86
C THR A 442 5.35 -29.69 11.36
N SER A 443 5.36 -29.88 10.04
CA SER A 443 5.07 -31.15 9.37
C SER A 443 6.30 -31.61 8.58
N ASP A 444 6.58 -32.91 8.63
CA ASP A 444 7.64 -33.54 7.83
C ASP A 444 7.20 -33.78 6.36
N PHE A 445 5.93 -33.48 6.03
CA PHE A 445 5.34 -33.70 4.72
C PHE A 445 5.16 -32.39 3.95
N ASP A 446 5.75 -32.33 2.76
CA ASP A 446 5.75 -31.16 1.89
C ASP A 446 4.46 -31.05 1.06
N TRP A 447 3.36 -30.72 1.74
CA TRP A 447 2.13 -30.25 1.09
C TRP A 447 1.31 -29.36 2.03
N TRP A 448 0.56 -28.43 1.42
CA TRP A 448 0.00 -27.25 2.09
C TRP A 448 -1.02 -27.55 3.20
N ALA A 449 -1.73 -28.68 3.13
CA ALA A 449 -2.74 -29.06 4.12
C ALA A 449 -2.26 -30.14 5.11
N SER A 450 -0.98 -30.56 5.06
CA SER A 450 -0.45 -31.58 5.97
C SER A 450 -0.69 -31.26 7.46
N VAL A 451 -0.44 -30.02 7.88
CA VAL A 451 -0.61 -29.59 9.28
C VAL A 451 -2.08 -29.65 9.73
N PRO A 452 -3.08 -29.09 9.00
CA PRO A 452 -4.49 -29.29 9.32
C PRO A 452 -4.87 -30.76 9.55
N TYR A 453 -4.40 -31.69 8.70
CA TYR A 453 -4.68 -33.11 8.85
C TYR A 453 -3.98 -33.74 10.06
N GLN A 454 -2.76 -33.31 10.38
CA GLN A 454 -2.05 -33.76 11.58
C GLN A 454 -2.78 -33.32 12.86
N LEU A 455 -3.31 -32.09 12.88
CA LEU A 455 -4.14 -31.61 13.97
C LEU A 455 -5.48 -32.37 14.04
N ALA A 456 -6.08 -32.70 12.90
CA ALA A 456 -7.31 -33.49 12.81
C ALA A 456 -7.15 -34.88 13.43
N GLU A 457 -6.06 -35.58 13.12
CA GLU A 457 -5.76 -36.89 13.70
C GLU A 457 -5.53 -36.77 15.22
N LYS A 458 -4.78 -35.76 15.67
CA LYS A 458 -4.56 -35.49 17.10
C LYS A 458 -5.88 -35.26 17.85
N ASP A 459 -6.83 -34.60 17.22
CA ASP A 459 -8.15 -34.32 17.78
C ASP A 459 -9.14 -35.50 17.61
N GLY A 460 -8.72 -36.59 16.96
CA GLY A 460 -9.56 -37.76 16.69
C GLY A 460 -10.69 -37.51 15.69
N LEU A 461 -10.53 -36.51 14.80
CA LEU A 461 -11.47 -36.25 13.72
C LEU A 461 -11.27 -37.28 12.60
N SER A 462 -12.37 -37.83 12.09
CA SER A 462 -12.33 -38.70 10.92
C SER A 462 -12.22 -37.84 9.66
N THR A 463 -11.23 -38.10 8.81
CA THR A 463 -11.05 -37.46 7.50
C THR A 463 -10.83 -38.51 6.41
N ILE A 464 -11.06 -38.16 5.15
CA ILE A 464 -10.82 -39.04 3.99
C ILE A 464 -9.32 -39.15 3.72
N ALA A 465 -8.65 -38.00 3.61
CA ALA A 465 -7.20 -37.94 3.49
C ALA A 465 -6.52 -37.87 4.87
N SER A 466 -5.20 -37.85 4.88
CA SER A 466 -4.39 -37.76 6.11
C SER A 466 -3.14 -36.89 5.87
N TYR A 467 -2.40 -36.59 6.94
CA TYR A 467 -1.21 -35.73 6.85
C TYR A 467 -0.11 -36.32 5.96
N ASN A 468 -0.04 -37.66 5.84
CA ASN A 468 0.96 -38.38 5.06
C ASN A 468 0.43 -39.01 3.76
N ASP A 469 -0.88 -38.97 3.52
CA ASP A 469 -1.52 -39.41 2.28
C ASP A 469 -2.60 -38.41 1.84
N LYS A 470 -2.30 -37.69 0.74
CA LYS A 470 -3.19 -36.69 0.15
C LYS A 470 -4.35 -37.32 -0.65
N GLN A 471 -4.41 -38.64 -0.80
CA GLN A 471 -5.46 -39.27 -1.59
C GLN A 471 -6.84 -38.94 -1.01
N GLY A 472 -7.63 -38.21 -1.80
CA GLY A 472 -8.97 -37.76 -1.39
C GLY A 472 -9.03 -36.34 -0.83
N SER A 473 -7.90 -35.64 -0.63
CA SER A 473 -7.85 -34.28 -0.08
C SER A 473 -8.67 -33.28 -0.89
N ASP A 474 -8.65 -33.46 -2.22
CA ASP A 474 -9.30 -32.59 -3.19
C ASP A 474 -10.74 -33.04 -3.51
N THR A 475 -11.28 -34.02 -2.78
CA THR A 475 -12.67 -34.46 -2.95
C THR A 475 -13.62 -33.44 -2.34
N GLY A 476 -14.77 -33.25 -3.00
CA GLY A 476 -15.83 -32.37 -2.49
C GLY A 476 -16.36 -32.86 -1.16
N ILE A 477 -16.25 -32.02 -0.12
CA ILE A 477 -16.77 -32.37 1.21
C ILE A 477 -18.29 -32.25 1.23
N THR A 478 -18.97 -33.22 1.84
CA THR A 478 -20.43 -33.17 1.99
C THR A 478 -20.84 -32.30 3.18
N ARG A 479 -22.07 -31.77 3.16
CA ARG A 479 -22.66 -31.01 4.26
C ARG A 479 -22.61 -31.80 5.57
N GLY A 480 -22.98 -33.08 5.51
CA GLY A 480 -22.98 -33.97 6.67
C GLY A 480 -21.58 -34.15 7.25
N LYS A 481 -20.57 -34.37 6.39
CA LYS A 481 -19.20 -34.51 6.86
C LYS A 481 -18.68 -33.23 7.51
N PHE A 482 -18.96 -32.07 6.93
CA PHE A 482 -18.59 -30.79 7.54
C PHE A 482 -19.29 -30.57 8.89
N ALA A 483 -20.58 -30.89 9.01
CA ALA A 483 -21.29 -30.82 10.29
C ALA A 483 -20.63 -31.69 11.36
N GLU A 484 -20.27 -32.93 11.00
CA GLU A 484 -19.55 -33.87 11.88
C GLU A 484 -18.24 -33.26 12.40
N LEU A 485 -17.43 -32.68 11.52
CA LEU A 485 -16.17 -32.03 11.88
C LEU A 485 -16.39 -30.82 12.81
N LEU A 486 -17.32 -29.92 12.44
CA LEU A 486 -17.61 -28.71 13.20
C LEU A 486 -18.15 -29.04 14.60
N ALA A 487 -19.12 -29.95 14.69
CA ALA A 487 -19.69 -30.39 15.96
C ALA A 487 -18.64 -31.11 16.82
N SER A 488 -17.81 -31.97 16.21
CA SER A 488 -16.74 -32.67 16.94
C SER A 488 -15.70 -31.72 17.51
N LYS A 489 -15.32 -30.67 16.76
CA LYS A 489 -14.47 -29.59 17.26
C LYS A 489 -15.13 -28.81 18.39
N HIS A 490 -16.41 -28.46 18.25
CA HIS A 490 -17.15 -27.73 19.29
C HIS A 490 -17.21 -28.50 20.61
N PHE A 491 -17.60 -29.78 20.57
CA PHE A 491 -17.78 -30.62 21.76
C PHE A 491 -16.50 -31.33 22.23
N ARG A 492 -15.39 -31.22 21.48
CA ARG A 492 -14.10 -31.88 21.74
C ARG A 492 -14.23 -33.40 21.91
N LYS A 493 -15.09 -34.01 21.11
CA LYS A 493 -15.31 -35.47 21.03
C LYS A 493 -15.88 -35.80 19.66
N ASN A 494 -15.75 -37.05 19.23
CA ASN A 494 -16.38 -37.50 17.99
C ASN A 494 -17.93 -37.46 18.13
N ILE A 495 -18.59 -36.75 17.21
CA ILE A 495 -20.05 -36.60 17.14
C ILE A 495 -20.54 -37.29 15.88
N LEU A 496 -21.57 -38.13 15.98
CA LEU A 496 -22.15 -38.80 14.81
C LEU A 496 -22.90 -37.80 13.92
N VAL A 497 -22.89 -38.01 12.61
CA VAL A 497 -23.50 -37.09 11.62
C VAL A 497 -24.94 -36.68 11.94
N LYS A 498 -25.78 -37.58 12.46
CA LYS A 498 -27.17 -37.25 12.85
C LYS A 498 -27.24 -36.28 14.03
N GLU A 499 -26.40 -36.49 15.04
CA GLU A 499 -26.29 -35.60 16.21
C GLU A 499 -25.68 -34.25 15.80
N ALA A 500 -24.69 -34.28 14.90
CA ALA A 500 -24.07 -33.08 14.36
C ALA A 500 -25.08 -32.24 13.57
N VAL A 501 -25.90 -32.86 12.72
CA VAL A 501 -26.97 -32.17 11.98
C VAL A 501 -27.99 -31.54 12.93
N GLN A 502 -28.38 -32.24 14.00
CA GLN A 502 -29.26 -31.67 15.02
C GLN A 502 -28.63 -30.44 15.67
N PHE A 503 -27.35 -30.51 16.06
CA PHE A 503 -26.61 -29.37 16.58
C PHE A 503 -26.60 -28.18 15.61
N MET A 504 -26.39 -28.42 14.32
CA MET A 504 -26.40 -27.36 13.29
C MET A 504 -27.74 -26.60 13.25
N TYR A 505 -28.86 -27.30 13.46
CA TYR A 505 -30.19 -26.68 13.55
C TYR A 505 -30.41 -25.97 14.88
N ASP A 506 -30.07 -26.61 16.00
CA ASP A 506 -30.27 -26.06 17.35
C ASP A 506 -29.47 -24.76 17.55
N ALA A 507 -28.26 -24.71 16.99
CA ALA A 507 -27.40 -23.53 17.00
C ALA A 507 -27.78 -22.47 15.94
N ASN A 508 -28.83 -22.70 15.13
CA ASN A 508 -29.24 -21.86 14.00
C ASN A 508 -28.11 -21.58 12.98
N ILE A 509 -27.22 -22.54 12.77
CA ILE A 509 -26.14 -22.44 11.77
C ILE A 509 -26.71 -22.66 10.36
N THR A 510 -27.77 -23.45 10.25
CA THR A 510 -28.48 -23.68 8.98
C THR A 510 -29.99 -23.72 9.19
N THR A 511 -30.73 -23.44 8.12
CA THR A 511 -32.17 -23.70 8.02
C THR A 511 -32.47 -24.98 7.25
N GLY A 512 -31.47 -25.61 6.61
CA GLY A 512 -31.69 -26.72 5.68
C GLY A 512 -32.24 -26.25 4.32
N TYR A 513 -32.51 -27.20 3.45
CA TYR A 513 -33.23 -26.98 2.19
C TYR A 513 -34.73 -26.86 2.49
N SER A 514 -35.37 -25.86 1.88
CA SER A 514 -36.82 -25.76 1.85
C SER A 514 -37.41 -26.85 0.96
N ASP A 515 -38.59 -27.31 1.30
CA ASP A 515 -39.40 -28.14 0.40
C ASP A 515 -40.00 -27.31 -0.74
N MET A 516 -40.85 -27.95 -1.57
CA MET A 516 -41.50 -27.30 -2.71
C MET A 516 -42.49 -26.19 -2.29
N GLU A 517 -42.92 -26.16 -1.04
CA GLU A 517 -43.83 -25.16 -0.48
C GLU A 517 -43.06 -23.99 0.16
N GLY A 518 -41.72 -24.10 0.25
CA GLY A 518 -40.83 -23.11 0.83
C GLY A 518 -40.52 -23.37 2.31
N ASP A 519 -41.08 -24.42 2.90
CA ASP A 519 -40.96 -24.73 4.32
C ASP A 519 -39.67 -25.50 4.63
N ALA A 520 -38.95 -25.02 5.65
CA ALA A 520 -37.73 -25.65 6.14
C ALA A 520 -38.07 -26.62 7.28
N LEU A 521 -38.26 -27.91 6.95
CA LEU A 521 -38.72 -28.94 7.89
C LEU A 521 -37.69 -29.29 8.99
N LYS A 522 -36.42 -28.88 8.83
CA LYS A 522 -35.31 -29.12 9.76
C LYS A 522 -35.12 -30.59 10.16
N THR A 523 -35.34 -31.51 9.23
CA THR A 523 -35.04 -32.95 9.37
C THR A 523 -33.66 -33.30 8.80
N PHE A 524 -33.17 -34.51 9.10
CA PHE A 524 -31.92 -35.02 8.54
C PHE A 524 -31.94 -35.05 7.00
N GLU A 525 -33.09 -35.38 6.41
CA GLU A 525 -33.30 -35.41 4.97
C GLU A 525 -33.28 -33.99 4.38
N SER A 526 -34.02 -33.05 4.98
CA SER A 526 -34.03 -31.64 4.54
C SER A 526 -32.68 -30.94 4.77
N TYR A 527 -31.79 -31.49 5.59
CA TYR A 527 -30.43 -30.97 5.75
C TYR A 527 -29.60 -31.17 4.49
N GLY A 528 -29.88 -32.24 3.73
CA GLY A 528 -29.13 -32.65 2.54
C GLY A 528 -27.72 -33.12 2.89
N ALA A 529 -27.58 -34.10 3.79
CA ALA A 529 -26.28 -34.50 4.34
C ALA A 529 -25.25 -34.94 3.29
N ASP A 530 -25.71 -35.50 2.17
CA ASP A 530 -24.85 -35.99 1.08
C ASP A 530 -24.52 -34.92 0.02
N GLU A 531 -25.15 -33.73 0.10
CA GLU A 531 -24.88 -32.64 -0.85
C GLU A 531 -23.47 -32.09 -0.64
N ILE A 532 -22.78 -31.84 -1.74
CA ILE A 532 -21.42 -31.28 -1.74
C ILE A 532 -21.48 -29.79 -1.40
N LEU A 533 -20.58 -29.34 -0.52
CA LEU A 533 -20.46 -27.94 -0.15
C LEU A 533 -19.75 -27.13 -1.24
N GLU A 534 -20.15 -25.86 -1.33
CA GLU A 534 -19.43 -24.83 -2.07
C GLU A 534 -18.63 -24.00 -1.07
N ARG A 535 -17.63 -23.26 -1.55
CA ARG A 535 -16.83 -22.37 -0.69
C ARG A 535 -17.68 -21.32 0.04
N ALA A 536 -18.72 -20.79 -0.61
CA ALA A 536 -19.67 -19.87 0.03
C ALA A 536 -20.42 -20.51 1.20
N HIS A 537 -20.82 -21.79 1.06
CA HIS A 537 -21.60 -22.49 2.07
C HIS A 537 -20.83 -22.63 3.39
N ILE A 538 -19.56 -23.05 3.36
CA ILE A 538 -18.76 -23.19 4.59
C ILE A 538 -18.57 -21.86 5.31
N ILE A 539 -18.35 -20.78 4.57
CA ILE A 539 -18.12 -19.47 5.19
C ILE A 539 -19.38 -18.95 5.87
N SER A 540 -20.55 -19.09 5.25
CA SER A 540 -21.81 -18.76 5.90
C SER A 540 -22.08 -19.63 7.12
N PHE A 541 -21.73 -20.93 7.10
CA PHE A 541 -21.84 -21.78 8.28
C PHE A 541 -20.90 -21.37 9.41
N ILE A 542 -19.62 -21.12 9.11
CA ILE A 542 -18.64 -20.69 10.12
C ILE A 542 -19.02 -19.32 10.68
N LYS A 543 -19.51 -18.40 9.86
CA LYS A 543 -19.98 -17.09 10.35
C LYS A 543 -21.16 -17.21 11.30
N ARG A 544 -22.16 -18.02 10.96
CA ARG A 544 -23.32 -18.25 11.87
C ARG A 544 -22.92 -19.01 13.13
N TYR A 545 -21.99 -19.95 13.03
CA TYR A 545 -21.38 -20.60 14.19
C TYR A 545 -20.65 -19.59 15.08
N HIS A 546 -19.88 -18.68 14.49
CA HIS A 546 -19.23 -17.58 15.20
C HIS A 546 -20.25 -16.72 15.96
N ASP A 547 -21.33 -16.33 15.30
CA ASP A 547 -22.40 -15.54 15.91
C ASP A 547 -23.15 -16.30 17.00
N PHE A 548 -23.17 -17.63 16.94
CA PHE A 548 -23.73 -18.49 17.99
C PHE A 548 -22.83 -18.53 19.24
N VAL A 549 -21.51 -18.65 19.07
CA VAL A 549 -20.58 -18.82 20.22
C VAL A 549 -20.10 -17.52 20.85
N VAL A 550 -20.24 -16.37 20.18
CA VAL A 550 -19.85 -15.05 20.72
C VAL A 550 -21.00 -14.36 21.47
N LYS A 551 -22.24 -14.85 21.33
CA LYS A 551 -23.37 -14.45 22.18
C LYS A 551 -23.19 -15.00 23.59
#